data_AF-A0AAD9XCL1-F1
#
_entry.id   AF-A0AAD9XCL1-F1
#
_cell.length_a   1.000
_cell.length_b   1.000
_cell.length_c   1.000
_cell.angle_alpha   90.00
_cell.angle_beta   90.00
_cell.angle_gamma   90.00
#
_symmetry.space_group_name_H-M   'P 1'
#
loop_
_entity.id
_entity.type
_entity.pdbx_description
1 polymer ?
#
loop_
_entity_poly.entity_id
_entity_poly.type
_entity_poly.pdbx_seq_one_letter_code
_entity_poly.pdbx_strand_id
1 'polypeptide(L)'
;MFQKWFYKRRTKAEKTRTQLTPWTTKLIKERNIDLKKYTVRPTDSVNFNVKDENKDGLVNLSQKTCSCLKFEVDKLPCRHALAAIRYAKKPFLDYCGDCYKTTS
;
A
#
# COMPACT_ATOMS: atom_id res chain seq x y z
N MET A 1 -29.41 -8.01 -11.69
CA MET A 1 -27.96 -8.21 -11.95
C MET A 1 -27.24 -6.85 -12.01
N PHE A 2 -27.16 -6.09 -10.88
CA PHE A 2 -26.65 -4.70 -10.84
C PHE A 2 -25.29 -4.53 -10.13
N GLN A 3 -24.92 -5.47 -9.27
CA GLN A 3 -23.75 -5.36 -8.38
C GLN A 3 -22.41 -5.28 -9.15
N LYS A 4 -22.29 -6.02 -10.26
CA LYS A 4 -21.06 -6.10 -11.07
C LYS A 4 -20.76 -4.78 -11.80
N TRP A 5 -21.81 -4.04 -12.18
CA TRP A 5 -21.67 -2.76 -12.87
C TRP A 5 -21.32 -1.63 -11.90
N PHE A 6 -21.99 -1.55 -10.74
CA PHE A 6 -21.61 -0.61 -9.67
C PHE A 6 -20.19 -0.86 -9.18
N TYR A 7 -19.76 -2.12 -9.04
CA TYR A 7 -18.39 -2.46 -8.69
C TYR A 7 -17.37 -1.97 -9.74
N LYS A 8 -17.65 -2.19 -11.03
CA LYS A 8 -16.80 -1.68 -12.13
C LYS A 8 -16.77 -0.16 -12.20
N ARG A 9 -17.90 0.50 -11.96
CA ARG A 9 -18.03 1.96 -12.01
C ARG A 9 -17.38 2.62 -10.79
N ARG A 10 -17.51 2.03 -9.60
CA ARG A 10 -16.81 2.43 -8.37
C ARG A 10 -15.31 2.25 -8.51
N THR A 11 -14.83 1.09 -8.97
CA THR A 11 -13.39 0.87 -9.22
C THR A 11 -12.83 1.77 -10.31
N LYS A 12 -13.65 2.24 -11.27
CA LYS A 12 -13.23 3.23 -12.28
C LYS A 12 -13.25 4.65 -11.72
N ALA A 13 -14.25 5.03 -10.93
CA ALA A 13 -14.33 6.33 -10.25
C ALA A 13 -13.24 6.50 -9.18
N GLU A 14 -12.88 5.44 -8.44
CA GLU A 14 -11.74 5.42 -7.51
C GLU A 14 -10.41 5.62 -8.26
N LYS A 15 -10.29 5.10 -9.49
CA LYS A 15 -9.13 5.32 -10.38
C LYS A 15 -9.11 6.71 -11.03
N THR A 16 -10.23 7.43 -11.05
CA THR A 16 -10.32 8.79 -11.60
C THR A 16 -10.20 9.86 -10.51
N ARG A 17 -10.46 9.48 -9.25
CA ARG A 17 -10.19 10.27 -8.03
C ARG A 17 -8.78 10.09 -7.46
N THR A 18 -7.87 9.42 -8.16
CA THR A 18 -6.53 9.18 -7.63
C THR A 18 -5.77 10.49 -7.50
N GLN A 19 -5.58 10.94 -6.26
CA GLN A 19 -4.64 11.99 -5.86
C GLN A 19 -3.17 11.53 -6.02
N LEU A 20 -2.89 10.62 -6.95
CA LEU A 20 -1.60 9.96 -7.14
C LEU A 20 -1.15 10.13 -8.58
N THR A 21 0.15 10.38 -8.76
CA THR A 21 0.73 10.46 -10.10
C THR A 21 0.56 9.13 -10.87
N PRO A 22 0.49 9.16 -12.22
CA PRO A 22 0.37 7.95 -13.03
C PRO A 22 1.47 6.92 -12.75
N TRP A 23 2.69 7.40 -12.46
CA TRP A 23 3.82 6.57 -12.08
C TRP A 23 3.57 5.83 -10.76
N THR A 24 3.10 6.53 -9.73
CA THR A 24 2.80 5.93 -8.42
C THR A 24 1.66 4.91 -8.52
N THR A 25 0.64 5.21 -9.32
CA THR A 25 -0.46 4.26 -9.59
C THR A 25 0.02 2.98 -10.27
N LYS A 26 0.96 3.08 -11.21
CA LYS A 26 1.56 1.91 -11.88
C LYS A 26 2.39 1.09 -10.89
N LEU A 27 3.23 1.74 -10.11
CA LEU A 27 4.08 1.14 -9.10
C LEU A 27 3.29 0.34 -8.05
N ILE A 28 2.17 0.89 -7.56
CA ILE A 28 1.29 0.20 -6.60
C ILE A 28 0.68 -1.06 -7.22
N LYS A 29 0.26 -0.99 -8.49
CA LYS A 29 -0.32 -2.14 -9.18
C LYS A 29 0.69 -3.26 -9.33
N GLU A 30 1.90 -2.93 -9.75
CA GLU A 30 3.00 -3.89 -9.88
C GLU A 30 3.33 -4.52 -8.52
N ARG A 31 3.53 -3.69 -7.49
CA ARG A 31 3.80 -4.17 -6.13
C ARG A 31 2.64 -4.99 -5.53
N ASN A 32 1.40 -4.79 -5.98
CA ASN A 32 0.22 -5.52 -5.51
C ASN A 32 0.11 -6.96 -6.04
N ILE A 33 0.73 -7.28 -7.18
CA ILE A 33 0.61 -8.60 -7.81
C ILE A 33 1.16 -9.68 -6.88
N ASP A 34 2.29 -9.40 -6.23
CA ASP A 34 2.99 -10.37 -5.38
C ASP A 34 2.52 -10.37 -3.92
N LEU A 35 1.73 -9.39 -3.46
CA LEU A 35 1.30 -9.30 -2.06
C LEU A 35 0.54 -10.52 -1.55
N LYS A 36 -0.08 -11.30 -2.45
CA LYS A 36 -0.76 -12.55 -2.08
C LYS A 36 0.17 -13.60 -1.48
N LYS A 37 1.46 -13.52 -1.78
CA LYS A 37 2.50 -14.42 -1.25
C LYS A 37 2.95 -14.01 0.15
N TYR A 38 2.67 -12.77 0.56
CA TYR A 38 3.10 -12.22 1.83
C TYR A 38 2.11 -12.60 2.93
N THR A 39 2.62 -13.07 4.06
CA THR A 39 1.78 -13.34 5.24
C THR A 39 1.98 -12.23 6.25
N VAL A 40 0.91 -11.48 6.55
CA VAL A 40 0.95 -10.39 7.52
C VAL A 40 0.52 -10.90 8.90
N ARG A 41 1.35 -10.67 9.90
CA ARG A 41 1.07 -10.93 11.32
C ARG A 41 1.12 -9.59 12.06
N PRO A 42 -0.01 -9.05 12.54
CA PRO A 42 0.02 -7.87 13.38
C PRO A 42 0.70 -8.20 14.71
N THR A 43 1.65 -7.37 15.12
CA THR A 43 2.27 -7.42 16.45
C THR A 43 1.55 -6.46 17.39
N ASP A 44 1.22 -5.27 16.89
CA ASP A 44 0.48 -4.22 17.59
C ASP A 44 -0.52 -3.53 16.65
N SER A 45 -1.17 -2.47 17.13
CA SER A 45 -2.04 -1.60 16.32
C SER A 45 -1.29 -0.88 15.18
N VAL A 46 0.01 -0.68 15.32
CA VAL A 46 0.87 0.04 14.36
C VAL A 46 2.01 -0.80 13.78
N ASN A 47 2.37 -1.90 14.44
CA ASN A 47 3.48 -2.77 14.06
C ASN A 47 2.97 -4.06 13.41
N PHE A 48 3.57 -4.40 12.26
CA PHE A 48 3.20 -5.57 11.47
C PHE A 48 4.45 -6.33 11.07
N ASN A 49 4.51 -7.62 11.39
CA ASN A 49 5.50 -8.53 10.85
C ASN A 49 4.98 -9.12 9.54
N VAL A 50 5.66 -8.85 8.44
CA VAL A 50 5.27 -9.31 7.10
C VAL A 50 6.26 -10.37 6.63
N LYS A 51 5.82 -11.63 6.57
CA LYS A 51 6.64 -12.70 6.00
C LYS A 51 6.73 -12.56 4.48
N ASP A 52 7.96 -12.60 3.99
CA ASP A 52 8.33 -12.63 2.57
C ASP A 52 9.12 -13.93 2.33
N GLU A 53 9.17 -14.42 1.09
CA GLU A 53 9.98 -15.60 0.73
C GLU A 53 11.48 -15.33 0.93
N ASN A 54 11.91 -14.07 0.79
CA ASN A 54 13.32 -13.69 0.93
C ASN A 54 13.68 -13.25 2.35
N LYS A 55 12.99 -12.22 2.86
CA LYS A 55 13.29 -11.64 4.17
C LYS A 55 12.05 -10.98 4.77
N ASP A 56 11.73 -11.40 5.99
CA ASP A 56 10.65 -10.81 6.77
C ASP A 56 10.86 -9.30 6.96
N GLY A 57 9.76 -8.56 6.81
CA GLY A 57 9.70 -7.12 6.94
C GLY A 57 8.96 -6.73 8.21
N LEU A 58 9.63 -6.06 9.14
CA LEU A 58 8.96 -5.42 10.27
C LEU A 58 8.55 -4.01 9.83
N VAL A 59 7.24 -3.77 9.78
CA VAL A 59 6.64 -2.51 9.32
C VAL A 59 6.03 -1.78 10.50
N ASN A 60 6.33 -0.50 10.63
CA ASN A 60 5.59 0.42 11.50
C ASN A 60 4.85 1.44 10.64
N LEU A 61 3.52 1.38 10.65
CA LEU A 61 2.70 2.29 9.85
C LEU A 61 2.63 3.71 10.44
N SER A 62 2.76 3.87 11.75
CA SER A 62 2.73 5.19 12.39
C SER A 62 3.99 6.00 12.07
N GLN A 63 5.15 5.35 12.17
CA GLN A 63 6.45 5.97 11.87
C GLN A 63 6.80 5.93 10.38
N LYS A 64 6.02 5.23 9.55
CA LYS A 64 6.28 5.02 8.13
C LYS A 64 7.64 4.35 7.86
N THR A 65 7.99 3.34 8.68
CA THR A 65 9.26 2.62 8.60
C THR A 65 9.08 1.14 8.25
N CYS A 66 10.14 0.56 7.69
CA CYS A 66 10.24 -0.86 7.36
C CYS A 66 11.67 -1.32 7.64
N SER A 67 11.86 -2.54 8.17
CA SER A 67 13.20 -3.15 8.31
C SER A 67 13.96 -3.30 6.97
N CYS A 68 13.24 -3.22 5.86
CA CYS A 68 13.78 -3.17 4.51
C CYS A 68 14.32 -1.78 4.08
N LEU A 69 14.17 -0.75 4.93
CA LEU A 69 14.57 0.66 4.76
C LEU A 69 13.93 1.43 3.60
N LYS A 70 13.42 0.74 2.58
CA LYS A 70 12.77 1.36 1.41
C LYS A 70 11.61 2.29 1.76
N PHE A 71 10.84 1.96 2.79
CA PHE A 71 9.71 2.80 3.19
C PHE A 71 10.17 4.16 3.74
N GLU A 72 11.26 4.17 4.49
CA GLU A 72 11.83 5.39 5.07
C GLU A 72 12.55 6.25 4.02
N VAL A 73 13.28 5.59 3.10
CA VAL A 73 14.10 6.25 2.07
C VAL A 73 13.23 6.79 0.94
N ASP A 74 12.40 5.93 0.32
CA ASP A 74 11.61 6.32 -0.86
C ASP A 74 10.43 7.22 -0.49
N LYS A 75 10.14 7.39 0.82
CA LYS A 75 8.90 8.00 1.34
C LYS A 75 7.63 7.40 0.70
N LEU A 76 7.74 6.16 0.24
CA LEU A 76 6.70 5.40 -0.42
C LEU A 76 6.60 4.03 0.23
N PRO A 77 5.38 3.50 0.44
CA PRO A 77 5.24 2.17 1.02
C PRO A 77 5.90 1.10 0.15
N CYS A 78 6.86 0.39 0.73
CA CYS A 78 7.47 -0.80 0.14
C CYS A 78 6.45 -1.94 0.01
N ARG A 79 6.85 -3.09 -0.56
CA ARG A 79 5.97 -4.27 -0.65
C ARG A 79 5.47 -4.74 0.73
N HIS A 80 6.34 -4.76 1.75
CA HIS A 80 5.94 -5.10 3.12
C HIS A 80 4.93 -4.10 3.67
N ALA A 81 5.19 -2.79 3.54
CA ALA A 81 4.30 -1.75 4.03
C ALA A 81 2.95 -1.77 3.31
N LEU A 82 2.94 -2.02 1.99
CA LEU A 82 1.72 -2.23 1.22
C LEU A 82 0.90 -3.42 1.75
N ALA A 83 1.54 -4.54 2.09
CA ALA A 83 0.86 -5.68 2.69
C ALA A 83 0.21 -5.30 4.03
N ALA A 84 0.96 -4.60 4.89
CA ALA A 84 0.48 -4.12 6.19
C ALA A 84 -0.68 -3.13 6.07
N ILE A 85 -0.58 -2.13 5.18
CA ILE A 85 -1.64 -1.14 4.91
C ILE A 85 -2.92 -1.84 4.44
N ARG A 86 -2.78 -2.82 3.53
CA ARG A 86 -3.91 -3.60 3.01
C ARG A 86 -4.55 -4.44 4.11
N TYR A 87 -3.75 -5.07 4.97
CA TYR A 87 -4.23 -5.81 6.13
C TYR A 87 -5.01 -4.89 7.09
N ALA A 88 -4.46 -3.71 7.38
CA ALA A 88 -5.09 -2.69 8.21
C ALA A 88 -6.30 -1.98 7.57
N LYS A 89 -6.61 -2.28 6.29
CA LYS A 89 -7.69 -1.65 5.50
C LYS A 89 -7.60 -0.11 5.47
N LYS A 90 -6.39 0.43 5.53
CA LYS A 90 -6.16 1.88 5.50
C LYS A 90 -5.88 2.37 4.08
N PRO A 91 -6.20 3.63 3.75
CA PRO A 91 -5.89 4.19 2.44
C PRO A 91 -4.36 4.31 2.29
N PHE A 92 -3.83 3.80 1.18
CA PHE A 92 -2.40 3.88 0.86
C PHE A 92 -1.87 5.33 0.75
N LEU A 93 -2.75 6.25 0.35
CA LEU A 93 -2.41 7.66 0.12
C LEU A 93 -1.82 8.34 1.35
N ASP A 94 -2.32 8.01 2.54
CA ASP A 94 -1.88 8.59 3.82
C ASP A 94 -0.41 8.28 4.13
N TYR A 95 0.11 7.21 3.51
CA TYR A 95 1.45 6.69 3.72
C TYR A 95 2.44 7.12 2.64
N CYS A 96 2.01 7.88 1.64
CA CYS A 96 2.89 8.46 0.63
C CYS A 96 3.43 9.82 1.07
N GLY A 97 4.68 10.09 0.70
CA GLY A 97 5.24 11.45 0.73
C GLY A 97 4.48 12.39 -0.19
N ASP A 98 4.54 13.69 0.13
CA ASP A 98 3.71 14.69 -0.53
C ASP A 98 4.09 14.92 -2.00
N CYS A 99 5.36 14.71 -2.38
CA CYS A 99 5.83 14.77 -3.76
C CYS A 99 5.21 13.72 -4.71
N TYR A 100 4.54 12.70 -4.16
CA TYR A 100 3.86 11.66 -4.94
C TYR A 100 2.35 11.88 -5.03
N LYS A 101 1.84 12.87 -4.30
CA LYS A 101 0.44 13.27 -4.34
C LYS A 101 0.29 14.34 -5.42
N THR A 102 -0.71 14.23 -6.27
CA THR A 102 -1.09 15.35 -7.15
C THR A 102 -1.77 16.39 -6.27
N THR A 103 -1.03 17.43 -5.91
CA THR A 103 -1.53 18.65 -5.27
C THR A 103 -2.79 19.09 -6.00
N SER A 104 -3.89 19.23 -5.24
CA SER A 104 -5.09 19.91 -5.71
C SER A 104 -4.94 21.41 -5.52
#